data_AF-A0A4U8WC53-F1
#
_entry.id   AF-A0A4U8WC53-F1
#
_cell.length_a   1.000
_cell.length_b   1.000
_cell.length_c   1.000
_cell.angle_alpha   90.00
_cell.angle_beta   90.00
_cell.angle_gamma   90.00
#
_symmetry.space_group_name_H-M   'P 1'
#
loop_
_entity.id
_entity.type
_entity.pdbx_description
1 polymer ?
#
loop_
_entity_poly.entity_id
_entity_poly.type
_entity_poly.pdbx_seq_one_letter_code
_entity_poly.pdbx_strand_id
1 'polypeptide(L)'
;METSKVINKFQDLLKELNFETISKLDEKDYEKFILEFFVKINRLKFQGLEVSSTLKGIIDKVYYDFSTHFDKSPLYEERIQDIFMELTGFCPPPKFWNTPFEEYMRRKWKIL
;
A
#
# COMPACT_ATOMS: atom_id res chain seq x y z
N MET A 1 10.06 20.18 8.90
CA MET A 1 11.10 19.12 8.98
C MET A 1 10.49 17.74 9.28
N GLU A 2 9.44 17.63 10.09
CA GLU A 2 8.79 16.35 10.43
C GLU A 2 7.98 15.71 9.28
N THR A 3 7.24 16.48 8.48
CA THR A 3 6.47 15.97 7.33
C THR A 3 7.34 15.24 6.30
N SER A 4 8.54 15.77 6.03
CA SER A 4 9.52 15.13 5.13
C SER A 4 10.01 13.78 5.69
N LYS A 5 10.16 13.65 7.00
CA LYS A 5 10.57 12.38 7.64
C LYS A 5 9.48 11.31 7.52
N VAL A 6 8.21 11.68 7.66
CA VAL A 6 7.07 10.75 7.51
C VAL A 6 6.93 10.29 6.06
N ILE A 7 7.10 11.22 5.10
CA ILE A 7 7.10 10.89 3.67
C ILE A 7 8.25 9.93 3.31
N ASN A 8 9.46 10.16 3.83
CA ASN A 8 10.58 9.25 3.56
C ASN A 8 10.33 7.84 4.10
N LYS A 9 9.77 7.72 5.31
CA LYS A 9 9.36 6.41 5.87
C LYS A 9 8.31 5.72 5.01
N PHE A 10 7.37 6.47 4.46
CA PHE A 10 6.36 5.94 3.55
C PHE A 10 7.01 5.44 2.24
N GLN A 11 7.95 6.18 1.66
CA GLN A 11 8.71 5.74 0.49
C GLN A 11 9.51 4.46 0.75
N ASP A 12 10.14 4.35 1.92
CA ASP A 12 10.87 3.14 2.30
C ASP A 12 9.91 1.95 2.48
N LEU A 13 8.75 2.18 3.08
CA LEU A 13 7.70 1.17 3.23
C LEU A 13 7.22 0.63 1.87
N LEU A 14 7.06 1.50 0.86
CA LEU A 14 6.66 1.06 -0.48
C LEU A 14 7.67 0.10 -1.13
N LYS A 15 8.95 0.11 -0.73
CA LYS A 15 9.96 -0.84 -1.25
C LYS A 15 9.71 -2.28 -0.79
N GLU A 16 8.93 -2.48 0.27
CA GLU A 16 8.52 -3.81 0.72
C GLU A 16 7.61 -4.51 -0.31
N LEU A 17 6.96 -3.75 -1.20
CA LEU A 17 6.08 -4.24 -2.26
C LEU A 17 6.83 -4.74 -3.51
N ASN A 18 8.14 -4.98 -3.44
CA ASN A 18 8.92 -5.38 -4.61
C ASN A 18 8.52 -6.76 -5.16
N PHE A 19 8.80 -6.96 -6.45
CA PHE A 19 8.49 -8.19 -7.19
C PHE A 19 9.00 -9.46 -6.52
N GLU A 20 10.26 -9.50 -6.10
CA GLU A 20 10.88 -10.69 -5.51
C GLU A 20 10.23 -11.14 -4.21
N THR A 21 9.59 -10.21 -3.49
CA THR A 21 8.87 -10.47 -2.25
C THR A 21 7.44 -10.90 -2.55
N ILE A 22 6.66 -10.03 -3.20
CA ILE A 22 5.21 -10.21 -3.34
C ILE A 22 4.85 -11.37 -4.27
N SER A 23 5.64 -11.65 -5.31
CA SER A 23 5.35 -12.73 -6.26
C SER A 23 5.49 -14.14 -5.67
N LYS A 24 6.19 -14.29 -4.55
CA LYS A 24 6.49 -15.59 -3.92
C LYS A 24 5.64 -15.90 -2.69
N LEU A 25 4.89 -14.93 -2.17
CA LEU A 25 4.03 -15.14 -1.01
C LEU A 25 2.88 -16.07 -1.39
N ASP A 26 2.67 -17.12 -0.60
CA ASP A 26 1.41 -17.85 -0.64
C ASP A 26 0.27 -16.99 -0.08
N GLU A 27 -0.95 -17.50 -0.09
CA GLU A 27 -2.12 -16.75 0.36
C GLU A 27 -2.03 -16.34 1.84
N LYS A 28 -1.57 -17.23 2.73
CA LYS A 28 -1.48 -16.95 4.18
C LYS A 28 -0.39 -15.95 4.49
N ASP A 29 0.77 -16.09 3.84
CA ASP A 29 1.87 -15.15 3.99
C ASP A 29 1.53 -13.80 3.38
N TYR A 30 0.75 -13.76 2.30
CA TYR A 30 0.25 -12.53 1.71
C TYR A 30 -0.74 -11.80 2.63
N GLU A 31 -1.70 -12.51 3.24
CA GLU A 31 -2.62 -11.92 4.23
C GLU A 31 -1.85 -11.30 5.40
N LYS A 32 -0.87 -12.05 5.94
CA LYS A 32 -0.01 -11.54 7.02
C LYS A 32 0.77 -10.30 6.59
N PHE A 33 1.34 -10.33 5.39
CA PHE A 33 2.05 -9.19 4.81
C PHE A 33 1.13 -7.97 4.70
N ILE A 34 -0.09 -8.13 4.16
CA ILE A 34 -1.08 -7.07 4.01
C ILE A 34 -1.42 -6.44 5.36
N LEU A 35 -1.67 -7.26 6.39
CA LEU A 35 -1.94 -6.75 7.73
C LEU A 35 -0.77 -5.92 8.26
N GLU A 36 0.45 -6.45 8.20
CA GLU A 36 1.65 -5.76 8.69
C GLU A 36 1.91 -4.46 7.92
N PHE A 37 1.76 -4.48 6.60
CA PHE A 37 1.93 -3.34 5.72
C PHE A 37 0.94 -2.22 6.07
N PHE A 38 -0.36 -2.51 6.16
CA PHE A 38 -1.36 -1.50 6.51
C PHE A 38 -1.28 -1.06 7.97
N VAL A 39 -0.82 -1.90 8.91
CA VAL A 39 -0.47 -1.46 10.27
C VAL A 39 0.62 -0.38 10.22
N LYS A 40 1.68 -0.58 9.43
CA LYS A 40 2.77 0.40 9.28
C LYS A 40 2.25 1.70 8.67
N ILE A 41 1.42 1.65 7.62
CA ILE A 41 0.83 2.87 7.05
C ILE A 41 -0.08 3.57 8.06
N ASN A 42 -0.89 2.81 8.81
CA ASN A 42 -1.78 3.39 9.81
C ASN A 42 -1.01 4.10 10.92
N ARG A 43 0.14 3.57 11.34
CA ARG A 43 1.07 4.28 12.25
C ARG A 43 1.61 5.57 11.62
N LEU A 44 1.91 5.58 10.32
CA LEU A 44 2.32 6.80 9.63
C LEU A 44 1.18 7.82 9.55
N LYS A 45 -0.09 7.39 9.39
CA LYS A 45 -1.27 8.29 9.49
C LYS A 45 -1.29 9.04 10.83
N PHE A 46 -1.11 8.32 11.94
CA PHE A 46 -1.02 8.94 13.27
C PHE A 46 0.22 9.84 13.46
N GLN A 47 1.24 9.71 12.62
CA GLN A 47 2.40 10.60 12.57
C GLN A 47 2.20 11.80 11.62
N GLY A 48 1.03 11.95 11.02
CA GLY A 48 0.70 13.05 10.11
C GLY A 48 0.83 12.72 8.62
N LEU A 49 0.88 11.44 8.23
CA LEU A 49 0.77 11.05 6.82
C LEU A 49 -0.67 11.28 6.34
N GLU A 50 -0.83 12.06 5.27
CA GLU A 50 -2.13 12.38 4.68
C GLU A 50 -2.11 12.24 3.16
N VAL A 51 -3.28 11.99 2.57
CA VAL A 51 -3.45 11.95 1.12
C VAL A 51 -3.28 13.36 0.57
N SER A 52 -2.14 13.58 -0.07
CA SER A 52 -1.78 14.86 -0.72
C SER A 52 -1.34 14.61 -2.16
N SER A 53 -1.23 15.67 -2.97
CA SER A 53 -0.67 15.59 -4.32
C SER A 53 0.76 15.05 -4.33
N THR A 54 1.57 15.41 -3.32
CA THR A 54 2.92 14.87 -3.13
C THR A 54 2.88 13.37 -2.88
N LEU A 55 2.01 12.89 -1.98
CA LEU A 55 1.89 11.46 -1.70
C LEU A 55 1.45 10.68 -2.94
N LYS A 56 0.47 11.21 -3.68
CA LYS A 56 -0.01 10.63 -4.94
C LYS A 56 1.12 10.51 -5.96
N GLY A 57 1.88 11.57 -6.21
CA GLY A 57 3.00 11.53 -7.15
C GLY A 57 4.11 10.53 -6.77
N ILE A 58 4.34 10.31 -5.48
CA ILE A 58 5.25 9.26 -4.99
C ILE A 58 4.70 7.88 -5.33
N ILE A 59 3.42 7.64 -5.03
CA ILE A 59 2.77 6.36 -5.28
C ILE A 59 2.74 6.07 -6.78
N ASP A 60 2.33 7.02 -7.61
CA ASP A 60 2.27 6.86 -9.07
C ASP A 60 3.65 6.52 -9.65
N LYS A 61 4.71 7.17 -9.15
CA LYS A 61 6.08 6.85 -9.57
C LYS A 61 6.46 5.41 -9.22
N VAL A 62 6.20 4.98 -7.98
CA VAL A 62 6.53 3.61 -7.56
C VAL A 62 5.69 2.58 -8.32
N TYR A 63 4.41 2.87 -8.57
CA TYR A 63 3.53 2.02 -9.37
C TYR A 63 4.08 1.83 -10.79
N TYR A 64 4.51 2.92 -11.42
CA TYR A 64 5.14 2.87 -12.74
C TYR A 64 6.39 1.98 -12.72
N ASP A 65 7.26 2.12 -11.72
CA ASP A 65 8.44 1.26 -11.59
C ASP A 65 8.05 -0.22 -11.44
N PHE A 66 7.02 -0.53 -10.65
CA PHE A 66 6.52 -1.90 -10.48
C PHE A 66 5.84 -2.48 -11.73
N SER A 67 5.24 -1.64 -12.56
CA SER A 67 4.55 -2.07 -13.78
C SER A 67 5.47 -2.78 -14.78
N THR A 68 6.78 -2.51 -14.71
CA THR A 68 7.81 -3.20 -15.51
C THR A 68 7.93 -4.71 -15.21
N HIS A 69 7.29 -5.18 -14.14
CA HIS A 69 7.26 -6.59 -13.73
C HIS A 69 5.89 -7.26 -13.90
N PHE A 70 4.85 -6.55 -14.34
CA PHE A 70 3.48 -7.10 -14.41
C PHE A 70 3.38 -8.28 -15.39
N ASP A 71 3.97 -8.15 -16.58
CA ASP A 71 4.01 -9.23 -17.57
C ASP A 71 4.72 -10.50 -17.07
N LYS A 72 5.55 -10.39 -16.03
CA LYS A 72 6.29 -11.53 -15.45
C LYS A 72 5.46 -12.32 -14.44
N SER A 73 4.43 -11.72 -13.84
CA SER A 73 3.56 -12.37 -12.87
C SER A 73 2.22 -11.64 -12.77
N PRO A 74 1.15 -12.19 -13.36
CA PRO A 74 -0.20 -11.65 -13.21
C PRO A 74 -0.65 -11.56 -11.75
N LEU A 75 -0.21 -12.51 -10.91
CA LEU A 75 -0.50 -12.49 -9.47
C LEU A 75 0.17 -11.30 -8.77
N TYR A 76 1.40 -10.96 -9.17
CA TYR A 76 2.06 -9.76 -8.65
C TYR A 76 1.32 -8.49 -9.07
N GLU A 77 0.94 -8.39 -10.34
CA GLU A 77 0.16 -7.27 -10.85
C GLU A 77 -1.14 -7.08 -10.06
N GLU A 78 -1.95 -8.14 -9.91
CA GLU A 78 -3.21 -8.10 -9.18
C GLU A 78 -3.02 -7.59 -7.74
N ARG A 79 -2.04 -8.15 -7.02
CA ARG A 79 -1.74 -7.77 -5.63
C ARG A 79 -1.29 -6.32 -5.51
N ILE A 80 -0.49 -5.83 -6.45
CA ILE A 80 -0.02 -4.44 -6.46
C ILE A 80 -1.17 -3.49 -6.79
N GLN A 81 -1.99 -3.82 -7.79
CA GLN A 81 -3.18 -3.02 -8.12
C GLN A 81 -4.12 -2.90 -6.92
N ASP A 82 -4.39 -4.00 -6.22
CA ASP A 82 -5.27 -4.00 -5.05
C ASP A 82 -4.76 -3.11 -3.91
N ILE A 83 -3.46 -3.16 -3.62
CA ILE A 83 -2.84 -2.32 -2.59
C ILE A 83 -2.89 -0.84 -3.00
N PHE A 84 -2.51 -0.52 -4.24
CA PHE A 84 -2.38 0.87 -4.70
C PHE A 84 -3.74 1.57 -4.83
N MET A 85 -4.79 0.84 -5.23
CA MET A 85 -6.17 1.36 -5.22
C MET A 85 -6.59 1.87 -3.84
N GLU A 86 -6.14 1.23 -2.76
CA GLU A 86 -6.45 1.66 -1.39
C GLU A 86 -5.54 2.80 -0.89
N LEU A 87 -4.48 3.15 -1.61
CA LEU A 87 -3.59 4.25 -1.25
C LEU A 87 -3.95 5.56 -1.97
N THR A 88 -4.20 5.52 -3.29
CA THR A 88 -4.47 6.74 -4.08
C THR A 88 -5.92 6.87 -4.51
N GLY A 89 -6.60 5.74 -4.78
CA GLY A 89 -7.94 5.67 -5.38
C GLY A 89 -8.01 6.32 -6.77
N PHE A 90 -8.54 5.61 -7.77
CA PHE A 90 -8.67 6.17 -9.12
C PHE A 90 -10.04 6.82 -9.36
N CYS A 91 -11.12 6.28 -8.77
CA CYS A 91 -12.49 6.75 -9.00
C CYS A 91 -13.40 6.68 -7.76
N PRO A 92 -13.30 5.66 -6.87
CA PRO A 92 -13.71 5.84 -5.50
C PRO A 92 -12.55 6.42 -4.66
N PRO A 93 -12.84 7.31 -3.69
CA PRO A 93 -11.85 7.67 -2.69
C PRO A 93 -11.32 6.41 -1.98
N PRO A 94 -10.02 6.33 -1.72
CA PRO A 94 -9.44 5.16 -1.05
C PRO A 94 -10.05 4.99 0.35
N LYS A 95 -10.60 3.81 0.64
CA LYS A 95 -11.36 3.56 1.87
C LYS A 95 -10.46 3.57 3.11
N PHE A 96 -9.21 3.13 2.95
CA PHE A 96 -8.22 3.05 4.02
C PHE A 96 -8.04 4.35 4.82
N TRP A 97 -8.09 5.51 4.15
CA TRP A 97 -7.79 6.78 4.83
C TRP A 97 -8.92 7.22 5.77
N ASN A 98 -10.16 6.91 5.41
CA ASN A 98 -11.36 7.42 6.09
C ASN A 98 -12.10 6.38 6.94
N THR A 99 -11.64 5.11 6.92
CA THR A 99 -12.26 4.02 7.68
C THR A 99 -11.40 3.69 8.90
N PRO A 100 -11.99 3.41 10.09
CA PRO A 100 -11.24 2.88 11.22
C PRO A 100 -10.45 1.63 10.83
N PHE A 101 -9.21 1.51 11.33
CA PHE A 101 -8.27 0.48 10.85
C PHE A 101 -8.82 -0.95 10.92
N GLU A 102 -9.37 -1.35 12.07
CA GLU A 102 -9.95 -2.70 12.25
C GLU A 102 -11.15 -2.96 11.33
N GLU A 103 -12.00 -1.95 11.13
CA GLU A 103 -13.13 -2.03 10.21
C GLU A 103 -12.64 -2.16 8.76
N TYR A 104 -11.61 -1.41 8.38
CA TYR A 104 -10.99 -1.48 7.06
C TYR A 104 -10.43 -2.87 6.76
N MET A 105 -9.60 -3.42 7.66
CA MET A 105 -8.98 -4.73 7.48
C MET A 105 -10.03 -5.83 7.30
N ARG A 106 -11.06 -5.84 8.17
CA ARG A 106 -12.14 -6.82 8.13
C ARG A 106 -13.02 -6.69 6.89
N ARG A 107 -13.32 -5.47 6.43
CA ARG A 107 -14.23 -5.26 5.29
C ARG A 107 -13.56 -5.48 3.93
N LYS A 108 -12.38 -4.91 3.71
CA LYS A 108 -11.64 -4.99 2.43
C LYS A 108 -10.88 -6.30 2.32
N TRP A 109 -10.11 -6.66 3.33
CA TRP A 109 -9.16 -7.77 3.26
C TRP A 109 -9.70 -9.07 3.86
N LYS A 110 -10.81 -9.02 4.61
CA LYS A 110 -11.36 -10.16 5.37
C LYS A 110 -10.37 -10.70 6.41
N ILE A 111 -9.44 -9.84 6.83
CA ILE A 111 -8.45 -10.09 7.86
C ILE A 111 -8.94 -9.40 9.14
N LEU A 112 -8.89 -10.12 10.27
CA LEU A 112 -9.40 -9.75 11.60
C LEU A 112 -10.91 -9.94 11.81
#